data_AF-A0A1G4KNB4-F1
#
_entry.id   AF-A0A1G4KNB4-F1
#
_cell.length_a   1.000
_cell.length_b   1.000
_cell.length_c   1.000
_cell.angle_alpha   90.00
_cell.angle_beta   90.00
_cell.angle_gamma   90.00
#
_symmetry.space_group_name_H-M   'P 1'
#
loop_
_entity.id
_entity.type
_entity.pdbx_description
1 polymer ?
#
loop_
_entity_poly.entity_id
_entity_poly.type
_entity_poly.pdbx_seq_one_letter_code
_entity_poly.pdbx_strand_id
1 'polypeptide(L)'
;MEKFTNWRDKGTGIAPFLPTPPYLAQEKGFQAVLSVSKFVLKTICALPVIILALASSWAPGRVSKTLWGVVAKIVCNWNLQVAIQGVKRRDKQSKLPAVNEVYVVNCSSPLDCVVLWFLAQGPAAFCIPSVRGKTVRFFHLTIWQFVKFTLNNGELPVLASLAEVDNIAQLKNRVVYLFAEGTTSNGKSILPFTVSQESWDAFLGNKPETGISTSSNAGSRHSNLSKVKCQAIHLKINSSLTTPLRVSKWRFLVRVSTQGVNCKCKISEPIDSDLIKIRKTMCGGDKFKLVGKELTIDSKRSFVKEFGHRRR
;
A
#
# COMPACT_ATOMS: atom_id res chain seq x y z
N MET A 1 30.28 7.64 4.12
CA MET A 1 28.98 7.25 3.53
C MET A 1 28.93 5.77 3.11
N GLU A 2 29.96 4.97 3.43
CA GLU A 2 30.15 3.61 2.90
C GLU A 2 29.34 2.53 3.63
N LYS A 3 28.95 2.77 4.89
CA LYS A 3 28.35 1.72 5.73
C LYS A 3 27.03 1.20 5.18
N PHE A 4 26.18 2.03 4.54
CA PHE A 4 24.89 1.59 4.00
C PHE A 4 24.90 1.23 2.51
N THR A 5 26.08 1.07 1.91
CA THR A 5 26.22 0.67 0.50
C THR A 5 25.61 -0.72 0.25
N ASN A 6 25.65 -1.61 1.26
CA ASN A 6 25.09 -2.96 1.15
C ASN A 6 23.56 -3.00 1.05
N TRP A 7 22.85 -1.96 1.51
CA TRP A 7 21.39 -1.83 1.36
C TRP A 7 21.01 -0.88 0.23
N ARG A 8 21.95 -0.60 -0.67
CA ARG A 8 21.67 0.01 -1.97
C ARG A 8 21.59 -1.08 -3.01
N ASP A 9 20.66 -0.89 -3.92
CA ASP A 9 20.60 -1.68 -5.12
C ASP A 9 21.86 -1.46 -5.95
N LYS A 10 22.56 -2.53 -6.32
CA LYS A 10 23.83 -2.44 -7.06
C LYS A 10 23.63 -1.87 -8.48
N GLY A 11 22.50 -2.16 -9.10
CA GLY A 11 22.19 -1.69 -10.45
C GLY A 11 21.70 -0.24 -10.48
N THR A 12 20.79 0.14 -9.59
CA THR A 12 20.15 1.47 -9.61
C THR A 12 20.72 2.47 -8.60
N GLY A 13 21.57 2.03 -7.66
CA GLY A 13 22.13 2.84 -6.59
C GLY A 13 21.13 3.29 -5.53
N ILE A 14 19.86 2.87 -5.63
CA ILE A 14 18.79 3.29 -4.73
C ILE A 14 18.81 2.48 -3.45
N ALA A 15 18.73 3.16 -2.32
CA ALA A 15 18.49 2.53 -1.01
C ALA A 15 17.00 2.58 -0.66
N PRO A 16 16.21 1.51 -0.88
CA PRO A 16 14.77 1.52 -0.65
C PRO A 16 14.38 1.72 0.82
N PHE A 17 15.26 1.36 1.76
CA PHE A 17 14.98 1.41 3.20
C PHE A 17 15.48 2.69 3.87
N LEU A 18 16.28 3.50 3.18
CA LEU A 18 16.72 4.78 3.73
C LEU A 18 15.57 5.80 3.68
N PRO A 19 15.28 6.48 4.80
CA PRO A 19 14.29 7.54 4.83
C PRO A 19 14.73 8.67 3.92
N THR A 20 13.79 9.22 3.17
CA THR A 20 14.04 10.39 2.32
C THR A 20 14.02 11.67 3.16
N PRO A 21 14.97 12.61 2.93
CA PRO A 21 14.94 13.89 3.62
C PRO A 21 13.64 14.65 3.31
N PRO A 22 13.15 15.49 4.25
CA PRO A 22 13.79 15.87 5.52
C PRO A 22 13.77 14.76 6.57
N TYR A 23 14.95 14.47 7.14
CA TYR A 23 15.09 13.51 8.23
C TYR A 23 14.42 14.06 9.49
N LEU A 24 13.77 13.19 10.27
CA LEU A 24 13.10 13.51 11.55
C LEU A 24 13.99 14.27 12.57
N ALA A 25 15.30 14.36 12.35
CA ALA A 25 16.25 15.01 13.24
C ALA A 25 16.49 16.51 12.96
N GLN A 26 15.91 17.09 11.89
CA GLN A 26 16.28 18.43 11.44
C GLN A 26 15.29 19.54 11.83
N GLU A 27 14.11 19.21 12.37
CA GLU A 27 13.22 20.22 12.95
C GLU A 27 13.65 20.50 14.41
N LYS A 28 14.64 21.37 14.58
CA LYS A 28 15.08 21.83 15.91
C LYS A 28 14.26 23.05 16.37
N GLY A 29 13.94 23.08 17.67
CA GLY A 29 13.47 24.28 18.39
C GLY A 29 12.09 24.81 17.99
N PHE A 30 12.02 26.12 17.78
CA PHE A 30 10.78 26.89 17.58
C PHE A 30 9.89 26.40 16.43
N GLN A 31 10.50 25.88 15.35
CA GLN A 31 9.76 25.34 14.20
C GLN A 31 8.91 24.11 14.58
N ALA A 32 9.41 23.26 15.49
CA ALA A 32 8.65 22.11 15.96
C ALA A 32 7.44 22.55 16.81
N VAL A 33 7.63 23.55 17.67
CA VAL A 33 6.54 24.12 18.51
C VAL A 33 5.47 24.77 17.62
N LEU A 34 5.88 25.54 16.62
CA LEU A 34 4.97 26.17 15.67
C LEU A 34 4.19 25.12 14.85
N SER A 35 4.87 24.07 14.40
CA SER A 35 4.26 22.93 13.69
C SER A 35 3.20 22.23 14.52
N VAL A 36 3.48 21.95 15.79
CA VAL A 36 2.52 21.36 16.73
C VAL A 36 1.35 22.30 16.99
N SER A 37 1.62 23.59 17.22
CA SER A 37 0.57 24.60 17.46
C SER A 37 -0.37 24.74 16.28
N LYS A 38 0.16 24.77 15.05
CA LYS A 38 -0.64 24.77 13.81
C LYS A 38 -1.49 23.51 13.69
N PHE A 39 -0.96 22.34 14.03
CA PHE A 39 -1.72 21.09 14.00
C PHE A 39 -2.87 21.10 15.01
N VAL A 40 -2.62 21.54 16.24
CA VAL A 40 -3.66 21.66 17.28
C VAL A 40 -4.75 22.62 16.83
N LEU A 41 -4.40 23.82 16.33
CA LEU A 41 -5.37 24.80 15.85
C LEU A 41 -6.22 24.25 14.69
N LYS A 42 -5.60 23.62 13.68
CA LYS A 42 -6.33 22.97 12.58
C LYS A 42 -7.27 21.89 13.09
N THR A 43 -6.85 21.11 14.08
CA THR A 43 -7.66 20.03 14.67
C THR A 43 -8.86 20.59 15.43
N ILE A 44 -8.67 21.68 16.20
CA ILE A 44 -9.76 22.37 16.89
C ILE A 44 -10.79 22.90 15.87
N CYS A 45 -10.32 23.55 14.80
CA CYS A 45 -11.22 24.04 13.75
C CYS A 45 -11.95 22.91 13.01
N ALA A 46 -11.31 21.74 12.86
CA ALA A 46 -11.90 20.57 12.21
C ALA A 46 -12.81 19.74 13.14
N LEU A 47 -12.75 19.94 14.46
CA LEU A 47 -13.48 19.18 15.47
C LEU A 47 -14.98 19.03 15.19
N PRO A 48 -15.75 20.09 14.86
CA PRO A 48 -17.18 19.93 14.56
C PRO A 48 -17.44 18.99 13.37
N VAL A 49 -16.59 19.07 12.34
CA VAL A 49 -16.69 18.20 11.16
C VAL A 49 -16.28 16.77 11.50
N ILE A 50 -15.29 16.58 12.39
CA ILE A 50 -14.88 15.26 12.88
C ILE A 50 -16.02 14.60 13.66
N ILE A 51 -16.68 15.33 14.56
CA ILE A 51 -17.83 14.81 15.33
C ILE A 51 -18.95 14.40 14.36
N LEU A 52 -19.25 15.25 13.37
CA LEU A 52 -20.24 14.93 12.35
C LEU A 52 -19.85 13.70 11.52
N ALA A 53 -18.58 13.58 11.12
CA ALA A 53 -18.06 12.43 10.37
C ALA A 53 -18.20 11.14 11.19
N LEU A 54 -17.88 11.18 12.48
CA LEU A 54 -18.03 10.06 13.40
C LEU A 54 -19.50 9.67 13.60
N ALA A 55 -20.39 10.65 13.84
CA ALA A 55 -21.82 10.42 13.95
C ALA A 55 -22.41 9.83 12.66
N SER A 56 -21.93 10.29 11.50
CA SER A 56 -22.33 9.78 10.18
C SER A 56 -21.78 8.38 9.85
N SER A 57 -20.99 7.76 10.72
CA SER A 57 -20.48 6.40 10.48
C SER A 57 -21.60 5.35 10.42
N TRP A 58 -22.79 5.69 10.94
CA TRP A 58 -24.02 4.89 10.83
C TRP A 58 -24.83 5.19 9.57
N ALA A 59 -24.48 6.26 8.84
CA ALA A 59 -25.17 6.72 7.65
C ALA A 59 -24.58 6.08 6.37
N PRO A 60 -25.24 6.22 5.20
CA PRO A 60 -24.76 5.63 3.94
C PRO A 60 -23.31 6.02 3.65
N GLY A 61 -22.47 5.03 3.32
CA GLY A 61 -21.01 5.18 3.28
C GLY A 61 -20.46 6.31 2.37
N ARG A 62 -21.27 6.84 1.44
CA ARG A 62 -20.88 8.01 0.62
C ARG A 62 -20.78 9.30 1.43
N VAL A 63 -21.70 9.53 2.37
CA VAL A 63 -21.72 10.74 3.21
C VAL A 63 -20.51 10.74 4.13
N SER A 64 -20.25 9.60 4.76
CA SER A 64 -19.06 9.41 5.61
C SER A 64 -17.76 9.67 4.82
N LYS A 65 -17.61 9.11 3.61
CA LYS A 65 -16.43 9.37 2.76
C LYS A 65 -16.25 10.85 2.44
N THR A 66 -17.31 11.58 2.09
CA THR A 66 -17.21 13.02 1.80
C THR A 66 -16.78 13.82 3.03
N LEU A 67 -17.36 13.55 4.20
CA LEU A 67 -17.00 14.23 5.44
C LEU A 67 -15.56 13.95 5.85
N TRP A 68 -15.12 12.68 5.78
CA TRP A 68 -13.72 12.32 5.99
C TRP A 68 -12.78 12.99 4.98
N GLY A 69 -13.23 13.20 3.74
CA GLY A 69 -12.50 13.97 2.72
C GLY A 69 -12.35 15.45 3.10
N VAL A 70 -13.39 16.08 3.65
CA VAL A 70 -13.34 17.46 4.17
C VAL A 70 -12.40 17.55 5.37
N VAL A 71 -12.50 16.64 6.34
CA VAL A 71 -11.59 16.55 7.48
C VAL A 71 -10.14 16.41 7.01
N ALA A 72 -9.86 15.51 6.06
CA ALA A 72 -8.53 15.33 5.50
C ALA A 72 -8.03 16.60 4.80
N LYS A 73 -8.90 17.35 4.12
CA LYS A 73 -8.54 18.62 3.48
C LYS A 73 -8.19 19.70 4.50
N ILE A 74 -8.96 19.84 5.57
CA ILE A 74 -8.74 20.87 6.61
C ILE A 74 -7.50 20.54 7.45
N VAL A 75 -7.39 19.31 7.96
CA VAL A 75 -6.33 18.91 8.88
C VAL A 75 -5.02 18.66 8.14
N CYS A 76 -5.08 17.98 6.99
CA CYS A 76 -3.91 17.42 6.32
C CYS A 76 -3.61 18.06 4.96
N ASN A 77 -4.28 19.15 4.58
CA ASN A 77 -4.13 19.80 3.27
C ASN A 77 -4.15 18.78 2.10
N TRP A 78 -5.10 17.85 2.15
CA TRP A 78 -5.13 16.68 1.27
C TRP A 78 -5.37 17.03 -0.20
N ASN A 79 -4.48 16.55 -1.08
CA ASN A 79 -4.56 16.66 -2.53
C ASN A 79 -4.34 15.28 -3.15
N LEU A 80 -5.38 14.73 -3.77
CA LEU A 80 -5.34 13.43 -4.44
C LEU A 80 -5.54 13.59 -5.95
N GLN A 81 -4.53 13.20 -6.72
CA GLN A 81 -4.56 13.21 -8.17
C GLN A 81 -4.65 11.78 -8.69
N VAL A 82 -5.82 11.41 -9.20
CA VAL A 82 -6.06 10.08 -9.79
C VAL A 82 -5.88 10.15 -11.30
N ALA A 83 -5.08 9.25 -11.86
CA ALA A 83 -4.90 9.04 -13.29
C ALA A 83 -5.19 7.57 -13.62
N ILE A 84 -6.03 7.31 -14.61
CA ILE A 84 -6.31 5.95 -15.08
C ILE A 84 -5.73 5.85 -16.48
N GLN A 85 -4.97 4.80 -16.74
CA GLN A 85 -4.34 4.58 -18.05
C GLN A 85 -5.42 4.36 -19.13
N GLY A 86 -5.28 5.04 -20.27
CA GLY A 86 -6.23 4.94 -21.38
C GLY A 86 -7.57 5.66 -21.18
N VAL A 87 -7.74 6.46 -20.12
CA VAL A 87 -9.04 7.08 -19.77
C VAL A 87 -8.94 8.59 -19.65
N LYS A 88 -9.82 9.30 -20.37
CA LYS A 88 -9.94 10.76 -20.27
C LYS A 88 -10.49 11.17 -18.91
N ARG A 89 -10.21 12.40 -18.47
CA ARG A 89 -10.56 12.85 -17.11
C ARG A 89 -12.06 12.80 -16.76
N ARG A 90 -12.94 12.82 -17.76
CA ARG A 90 -14.40 12.86 -17.59
C ARG A 90 -14.98 11.48 -17.23
N ASP A 91 -14.37 10.40 -17.73
CA ASP A 91 -14.90 9.03 -17.56
C ASP A 91 -14.21 8.27 -16.42
N LYS A 92 -13.59 8.99 -15.48
CA LYS A 92 -12.83 8.37 -14.38
C LYS A 92 -13.73 7.60 -13.42
N GLN A 93 -14.94 8.10 -13.18
CA GLN A 93 -15.80 7.60 -12.11
C GLN A 93 -16.23 6.15 -12.35
N SER A 94 -16.43 5.73 -13.60
CA SER A 94 -16.87 4.37 -13.95
C SER A 94 -15.74 3.33 -13.90
N LYS A 95 -14.47 3.77 -13.89
CA LYS A 95 -13.28 2.90 -13.89
C LYS A 95 -12.48 2.98 -12.59
N LEU A 96 -13.08 3.49 -11.51
CA LEU A 96 -12.50 3.43 -10.18
C LEU A 96 -12.53 1.99 -9.65
N PRO A 97 -11.72 1.67 -8.62
CA PRO A 97 -11.61 0.32 -8.11
C PRO A 97 -12.95 -0.32 -7.72
N ALA A 98 -13.30 -1.39 -8.44
CA ALA A 98 -14.58 -2.06 -8.34
C ALA A 98 -14.52 -3.32 -7.47
N VAL A 99 -15.68 -3.76 -7.03
CA VAL A 99 -15.84 -4.95 -6.17
C VAL A 99 -15.52 -6.22 -6.95
N ASN A 100 -14.94 -7.23 -6.27
CA ASN A 100 -14.48 -8.50 -6.84
C ASN A 100 -13.31 -8.38 -7.85
N GLU A 101 -12.65 -7.22 -7.91
CA GLU A 101 -11.40 -7.05 -8.64
C GLU A 101 -10.21 -7.02 -7.67
N VAL A 102 -9.03 -7.43 -8.17
CA VAL A 102 -7.81 -7.47 -7.39
C VAL A 102 -6.81 -6.47 -7.93
N TYR A 103 -6.30 -5.66 -7.01
CA TYR A 103 -5.36 -4.59 -7.29
C TYR A 103 -4.05 -4.84 -6.54
N VAL A 104 -2.95 -4.97 -7.28
CA VAL A 104 -1.61 -5.03 -6.69
C VAL A 104 -1.09 -3.61 -6.51
N VAL A 105 -0.67 -3.27 -5.29
CA VAL A 105 -0.29 -1.90 -4.91
C VAL A 105 1.09 -1.89 -4.26
N ASN A 106 1.87 -0.83 -4.55
CA ASN A 106 3.10 -0.56 -3.81
C ASN A 106 2.80 -0.07 -2.38
N CYS A 107 3.74 -0.31 -1.46
CA CYS A 107 3.57 0.06 -0.04
C CYS A 107 4.67 1.05 0.38
N SER A 108 4.29 2.28 0.72
CA SER A 108 5.25 3.35 1.03
C SER A 108 4.91 4.14 2.30
N SER A 109 3.62 4.29 2.63
CA SER A 109 3.15 5.12 3.74
C SER A 109 1.88 4.55 4.38
N PRO A 110 1.62 4.81 5.67
CA PRO A 110 0.32 4.51 6.30
C PRO A 110 -0.87 5.13 5.55
N LEU A 111 -0.68 6.24 4.85
CA LEU A 111 -1.75 6.92 4.11
C LEU A 111 -2.17 6.19 2.85
N ASP A 112 -1.38 5.21 2.37
CA ASP A 112 -1.70 4.44 1.17
C ASP A 112 -3.04 3.71 1.33
N CYS A 113 -3.31 3.10 2.48
CA CYS A 113 -4.61 2.46 2.74
C CYS A 113 -5.78 3.46 2.78
N VAL A 114 -5.55 4.68 3.27
CA VAL A 114 -6.57 5.74 3.33
C VAL A 114 -6.90 6.23 1.93
N VAL A 115 -5.88 6.44 1.08
CA VAL A 115 -6.06 6.79 -0.34
C VAL A 115 -6.90 5.71 -1.03
N LEU A 116 -6.53 4.44 -0.88
CA LEU A 116 -7.25 3.34 -1.53
C LEU A 116 -8.69 3.22 -1.02
N TRP A 117 -8.93 3.45 0.28
CA TRP A 117 -10.29 3.48 0.83
C TRP A 117 -11.16 4.58 0.22
N PHE A 118 -10.60 5.77 -0.02
CA PHE A 118 -11.29 6.84 -0.74
C PHE A 118 -11.62 6.47 -2.19
N LEU A 119 -10.75 5.69 -2.86
CA LEU A 119 -10.93 5.29 -4.25
C LEU A 119 -11.88 4.11 -4.45
N ALA A 120 -11.99 3.22 -3.46
CA ALA A 120 -12.81 2.01 -3.55
C ALA A 120 -14.30 2.32 -3.75
N GLN A 121 -14.93 1.68 -4.74
CA GLN A 121 -16.37 1.68 -4.96
C GLN A 121 -17.10 0.63 -4.10
N GLY A 122 -16.57 0.32 -2.91
CA GLY A 122 -17.12 -0.69 -2.02
C GLY A 122 -16.30 -0.84 -0.74
N PRO A 123 -16.59 -1.85 0.09
CA PRO A 123 -15.75 -2.19 1.22
C PRO A 123 -14.37 -2.66 0.73
N ALA A 124 -13.32 -2.00 1.21
CA ALA A 124 -11.94 -2.32 0.86
C ALA A 124 -11.37 -3.42 1.77
N ALA A 125 -10.68 -4.38 1.18
CA ALA A 125 -9.90 -5.40 1.87
C ALA A 125 -8.41 -5.16 1.58
N PHE A 126 -7.61 -5.00 2.62
CA PHE A 126 -6.17 -4.81 2.50
C PHE A 126 -5.46 -6.11 2.84
N CYS A 127 -4.73 -6.68 1.89
CA CYS A 127 -4.03 -7.94 2.04
C CYS A 127 -2.52 -7.71 2.01
N ILE A 128 -1.80 -8.32 2.95
CA ILE A 128 -0.35 -8.34 2.98
C ILE A 128 0.14 -9.78 3.04
N PRO A 129 1.07 -10.19 2.16
CA PRO A 129 1.73 -11.48 2.24
C PRO A 129 2.77 -11.51 3.37
N SER A 130 2.82 -12.64 4.07
CA SER A 130 3.93 -12.96 4.99
C SER A 130 4.61 -14.25 4.56
N VAL A 131 5.92 -14.25 4.64
CA VAL A 131 6.75 -15.43 4.39
C VAL A 131 7.13 -16.04 5.73
N ARG A 132 6.75 -17.31 5.93
CA ARG A 132 7.23 -18.13 7.06
C ARG A 132 7.86 -19.39 6.49
N GLY A 133 9.19 -19.40 6.45
CA GLY A 133 9.95 -20.46 5.79
C GLY A 133 9.65 -20.51 4.29
N LYS A 134 9.15 -21.65 3.80
CA LYS A 134 8.78 -21.84 2.38
C LYS A 134 7.32 -21.50 2.05
N THR A 135 6.50 -21.21 3.07
CA THR A 135 5.06 -20.96 2.87
C THR A 135 4.75 -19.46 2.87
N VAL A 136 3.92 -19.02 1.92
CA VAL A 136 3.39 -17.66 1.83
C VAL A 136 1.95 -17.70 2.31
N ARG A 137 1.61 -16.85 3.27
CA ARG A 137 0.25 -16.68 3.81
C ARG A 137 -0.21 -15.25 3.62
N PHE A 138 -1.48 -15.04 3.30
CA PHE A 138 -2.04 -13.70 3.15
C PHE A 138 -2.83 -13.30 4.39
N PHE A 139 -2.60 -12.09 4.87
CA PHE A 139 -3.30 -11.55 6.03
C PHE A 139 -4.16 -10.36 5.61
N HIS A 140 -5.43 -10.41 6.00
CA HIS A 140 -6.34 -9.28 5.88
C HIS A 140 -6.16 -8.31 7.06
N LEU A 141 -5.95 -7.04 6.72
CA LEU A 141 -5.70 -5.96 7.66
C LEU A 141 -6.82 -4.93 7.59
N THR A 142 -7.27 -4.48 8.76
CA THR A 142 -8.05 -3.25 8.89
C THR A 142 -7.16 -2.03 8.63
N ILE A 143 -7.76 -0.87 8.33
CA ILE A 143 -7.04 0.42 8.16
C ILE A 143 -6.13 0.69 9.36
N TRP A 144 -6.63 0.49 10.58
CA TRP A 144 -5.85 0.72 11.80
C TRP A 144 -4.68 -0.25 11.96
N GLN A 145 -4.87 -1.53 11.63
CA GLN A 145 -3.77 -2.50 11.65
C GLN A 145 -2.73 -2.18 10.57
N PHE A 146 -3.15 -1.74 9.39
CA PHE A 146 -2.25 -1.31 8.31
C PHE A 146 -1.43 -0.07 8.71
N VAL A 147 -2.05 0.93 9.34
CA VAL A 147 -1.35 2.11 9.86
C VAL A 147 -0.35 1.70 10.96
N LYS A 148 -0.71 0.78 11.86
CA LYS A 148 0.23 0.25 12.87
C LYS A 148 1.40 -0.50 12.22
N PHE A 149 1.11 -1.34 11.23
CA PHE A 149 2.10 -2.10 10.45
C PHE A 149 3.14 -1.17 9.79
N THR A 150 2.67 -0.21 9.00
CA THR A 150 3.54 0.72 8.26
C THR A 150 4.36 1.63 9.17
N LEU A 151 3.79 2.09 10.30
CA LEU A 151 4.51 2.89 11.29
C LEU A 151 5.51 2.07 12.12
N ASN A 152 5.36 0.74 12.19
CA ASN A 152 6.24 -0.17 12.91
C ASN A 152 7.16 -0.95 11.95
N ASN A 153 7.91 -0.23 11.10
CA ASN A 153 8.86 -0.79 10.12
C ASN A 153 8.26 -1.68 9.02
N GLY A 154 6.94 -1.77 8.88
CA GLY A 154 6.33 -2.74 7.97
C GLY A 154 6.60 -4.19 8.40
N GLU A 155 6.65 -4.43 9.72
CA GLU A 155 6.60 -5.77 10.31
C GLU A 155 5.17 -6.06 10.74
N LEU A 156 4.68 -7.25 10.40
CA LEU A 156 3.34 -7.67 10.79
C LEU A 156 3.25 -7.74 12.31
N PRO A 157 2.18 -7.18 12.92
CA PRO A 157 1.91 -7.40 14.33
C PRO A 157 1.67 -8.89 14.59
N VAL A 158 1.77 -9.31 15.85
CA VAL A 158 1.62 -10.71 16.28
C VAL A 158 0.49 -11.41 15.50
N LEU A 159 0.84 -12.46 14.76
CA LEU A 159 -0.02 -13.14 13.77
C LEU A 159 -1.37 -13.57 14.36
N ALA A 160 -1.43 -13.87 15.66
CA ALA A 160 -2.65 -14.25 16.37
C ALA A 160 -3.79 -13.21 16.30
N SER A 161 -3.48 -11.96 15.96
CA SER A 161 -4.47 -10.87 15.86
C SER A 161 -4.93 -10.59 14.42
N LEU A 162 -4.41 -11.31 13.43
CA LEU A 162 -4.65 -11.06 12.01
C LEU A 162 -5.52 -12.16 11.41
N ALA A 163 -6.50 -11.75 10.61
CA ALA A 163 -7.34 -12.69 9.87
C ALA A 163 -6.53 -13.22 8.67
N GLU A 164 -6.22 -14.52 8.68
CA GLU A 164 -5.62 -15.21 7.54
C GLU A 164 -6.66 -15.38 6.43
N VAL A 165 -6.23 -15.21 5.18
CA VAL A 165 -7.06 -15.36 4.00
C VAL A 165 -6.36 -16.32 3.04
N ASP A 166 -7.00 -17.45 2.75
CA ASP A 166 -6.42 -18.44 1.84
C ASP A 166 -6.78 -18.13 0.38
N ASN A 167 -8.00 -17.64 0.15
CA ASN A 167 -8.57 -17.46 -1.17
C ASN A 167 -9.35 -16.16 -1.29
N ILE A 168 -9.36 -15.57 -2.49
CA ILE A 168 -10.19 -14.40 -2.81
C ILE A 168 -11.68 -14.68 -2.60
N ALA A 169 -12.12 -15.94 -2.70
CA ALA A 169 -13.49 -16.34 -2.44
C ALA A 169 -13.97 -15.97 -1.01
N GLN A 170 -13.05 -15.83 -0.04
CA GLN A 170 -13.37 -15.37 1.32
C GLN A 170 -13.58 -13.84 1.39
N LEU A 171 -13.09 -13.10 0.38
CA LEU A 171 -13.19 -11.64 0.24
C LEU A 171 -14.27 -11.22 -0.76
N LYS A 172 -15.32 -12.03 -0.93
CA LYS A 172 -16.46 -11.71 -1.80
C LYS A 172 -17.08 -10.36 -1.43
N ASN A 173 -17.55 -9.65 -2.46
CA ASN A 173 -18.17 -8.34 -2.33
C ASN A 173 -17.25 -7.25 -1.76
N ARG A 174 -15.91 -7.43 -1.87
CA ARG A 174 -14.91 -6.43 -1.48
C ARG A 174 -14.00 -6.05 -2.64
N VAL A 175 -13.43 -4.84 -2.56
CA VAL A 175 -12.33 -4.40 -3.41
C VAL A 175 -11.03 -4.88 -2.78
N VAL A 176 -10.28 -5.76 -3.44
CA VAL A 176 -9.09 -6.38 -2.84
C VAL A 176 -7.84 -5.63 -3.26
N TYR A 177 -7.12 -5.07 -2.28
CA TYR A 177 -5.82 -4.42 -2.47
C TYR A 177 -4.72 -5.30 -1.87
N LEU A 178 -3.83 -5.82 -2.71
CA LEU A 178 -2.69 -6.64 -2.30
C LEU A 178 -1.40 -5.83 -2.33
N PHE A 179 -0.72 -5.74 -1.18
CA PHE A 179 0.61 -5.14 -1.10
C PHE A 179 1.69 -6.21 -1.25
N ALA A 180 1.96 -6.62 -2.50
CA ALA A 180 2.83 -7.76 -2.81
C ALA A 180 4.30 -7.60 -2.35
N GLU A 181 4.74 -6.38 -2.04
CA GLU A 181 6.07 -6.10 -1.46
C GLU A 181 6.21 -6.62 -0.02
N GLY A 182 5.10 -6.84 0.69
CA GLY A 182 5.10 -7.36 2.07
C GLY A 182 5.70 -6.42 3.13
N THR A 183 6.22 -5.26 2.73
CA THR A 183 6.79 -4.25 3.64
C THR A 183 6.79 -2.85 3.00
N THR A 184 7.15 -1.82 3.77
CA THR A 184 7.20 -0.41 3.29
C THR A 184 8.53 -0.05 2.62
N SER A 185 8.48 0.78 1.59
CA SER A 185 9.65 1.39 0.92
C SER A 185 9.68 2.92 1.08
N ASN A 186 10.76 3.56 0.61
CA ASN A 186 10.91 5.01 0.62
C ASN A 186 10.15 5.75 -0.50
N GLY A 187 9.32 5.05 -1.28
CA GLY A 187 8.52 5.65 -2.36
C GLY A 187 9.31 6.07 -3.61
N LYS A 188 10.56 5.60 -3.76
CA LYS A 188 11.37 5.79 -4.98
C LYS A 188 11.55 4.52 -5.80
N SER A 189 11.18 3.38 -5.23
CA SER A 189 11.51 2.08 -5.80
C SER A 189 10.47 1.03 -5.42
N ILE A 190 10.40 -0.03 -6.22
CA ILE A 190 9.48 -1.15 -6.01
C ILE A 190 10.29 -2.35 -5.57
N LEU A 191 10.00 -2.81 -4.36
CA LEU A 191 10.66 -3.98 -3.78
C LEU A 191 10.31 -5.25 -4.57
N PRO A 192 11.15 -6.30 -4.48
CA PRO A 192 10.77 -7.62 -4.96
C PRO A 192 9.50 -8.10 -4.26
N PHE A 193 8.61 -8.73 -5.02
CA PHE A 193 7.42 -9.34 -4.44
C PHE A 193 7.82 -10.53 -3.59
N THR A 194 7.16 -10.65 -2.44
CA THR A 194 7.39 -11.75 -1.50
C THR A 194 6.55 -12.97 -1.83
N VAL A 195 5.63 -12.81 -2.79
CA VAL A 195 4.70 -13.82 -3.27
C VAL A 195 5.33 -14.57 -4.45
N SER A 196 5.25 -15.90 -4.44
CA SER A 196 5.62 -16.73 -5.59
C SER A 196 4.43 -16.85 -6.55
N GLN A 197 4.70 -17.11 -7.83
CA GLN A 197 3.64 -17.28 -8.83
C GLN A 197 2.65 -18.39 -8.43
N GLU A 198 3.14 -19.51 -7.90
CA GLU A 198 2.31 -20.61 -7.39
C GLU A 198 1.36 -20.17 -6.26
N SER A 199 1.88 -19.43 -5.27
CA SER A 199 1.06 -18.93 -4.16
C SER A 199 0.05 -17.86 -4.61
N TRP A 200 0.38 -17.12 -5.67
CA TRP A 200 -0.50 -16.13 -6.27
C TRP A 200 -1.63 -16.78 -7.07
N ASP A 201 -1.32 -17.79 -7.89
CA ASP A 201 -2.31 -18.55 -8.64
C ASP A 201 -3.25 -19.31 -7.69
N ALA A 202 -2.69 -19.91 -6.62
CA ALA A 202 -3.47 -20.51 -5.55
C ALA A 202 -4.43 -19.50 -4.89
N PHE A 203 -3.94 -18.30 -4.54
CA PHE A 203 -4.78 -17.24 -3.96
C PHE A 203 -5.88 -16.77 -4.91
N LEU A 204 -5.60 -16.73 -6.22
CA LEU A 204 -6.57 -16.42 -7.26
C LEU A 204 -7.61 -17.54 -7.46
N GLY A 205 -7.40 -18.72 -6.89
CA GLY A 205 -8.21 -19.90 -7.11
C GLY A 205 -7.92 -20.61 -8.44
N ASN A 206 -6.85 -20.21 -9.13
CA ASN A 206 -6.36 -20.87 -10.33
C ASN A 206 -5.47 -22.04 -9.86
N LYS A 207 -6.03 -23.25 -9.81
CA LYS A 207 -5.19 -24.43 -9.54
C LYS A 207 -4.19 -24.60 -10.69
N PRO A 208 -2.90 -24.85 -10.42
CA PRO A 208 -1.98 -25.24 -11.48
C PRO A 208 -2.45 -26.58 -12.07
N GLU A 209 -2.61 -26.63 -13.39
CA GLU A 209 -2.81 -27.87 -14.13
C GLU A 209 -1.52 -28.71 -14.04
N THR A 210 -1.34 -29.44 -12.94
CA THR A 210 -0.27 -30.43 -12.83
C THR A 210 -0.74 -31.75 -13.44
N GLY A 211 -0.20 -32.10 -14.61
CA GLY A 211 -0.05 -33.48 -15.06
C GLY A 211 -0.73 -33.86 -16.37
N ILE A 212 0.08 -34.11 -17.39
CA ILE A 212 -0.29 -34.63 -18.72
C ILE A 212 -1.02 -35.98 -18.59
N SER A 213 -2.13 -36.12 -19.31
CA SER A 213 -2.61 -37.43 -19.78
C SER A 213 -3.12 -37.25 -21.21
N THR A 214 -2.31 -37.69 -22.15
CA THR A 214 -2.72 -38.10 -23.50
C THR A 214 -3.86 -39.09 -23.36
N SER A 215 -5.09 -38.72 -23.78
CA SER A 215 -6.04 -39.56 -24.52
C SER A 215 -7.48 -39.07 -24.36
N SER A 216 -8.18 -39.09 -25.50
CA SER A 216 -9.63 -39.10 -25.70
C SER A 216 -10.43 -37.81 -25.46
N ASN A 217 -10.97 -37.34 -26.59
CA ASN A 217 -12.15 -36.49 -26.76
C ASN A 217 -13.20 -36.66 -25.64
N ALA A 218 -13.50 -35.58 -24.93
CA ALA A 218 -14.82 -35.36 -24.35
C ALA A 218 -15.03 -33.86 -24.08
N GLY A 219 -15.92 -33.26 -24.87
CA GLY A 219 -16.71 -32.05 -24.60
C GLY A 219 -16.09 -30.97 -23.71
N SER A 220 -15.53 -29.95 -24.36
CA SER A 220 -15.32 -28.61 -23.79
C SER A 220 -16.59 -28.13 -23.07
N ARG A 221 -16.62 -28.29 -21.75
CA ARG A 221 -17.38 -27.44 -20.84
C ARG A 221 -16.38 -26.50 -20.21
N HIS A 222 -16.16 -25.36 -20.87
CA HIS A 222 -15.63 -24.16 -20.24
C HIS A 222 -16.45 -23.86 -18.98
N SER A 223 -15.99 -24.32 -17.82
CA SER A 223 -16.47 -23.78 -16.55
C SER A 223 -15.98 -22.34 -16.50
N ASN A 224 -16.89 -21.41 -16.78
CA ASN A 224 -16.74 -19.96 -16.69
C ASN A 224 -16.42 -19.53 -15.24
N LEU A 225 -15.27 -19.91 -14.69
CA LEU A 225 -14.69 -19.17 -13.58
C LEU A 225 -14.14 -17.89 -14.19
N SER A 226 -14.92 -16.81 -14.10
CA SER A 226 -14.56 -15.48 -14.57
C SER A 226 -13.11 -15.16 -14.18
N LYS A 227 -12.20 -15.11 -15.17
CA LYS A 227 -10.79 -14.76 -14.97
C LYS A 227 -10.72 -13.47 -14.15
N VAL A 228 -10.24 -13.57 -12.91
CA VAL A 228 -10.17 -12.45 -11.97
C VAL A 228 -9.30 -11.36 -12.61
N LYS A 229 -9.87 -10.19 -12.85
CA LYS A 229 -9.13 -9.08 -13.45
C LYS A 229 -8.10 -8.58 -12.43
N CYS A 230 -6.83 -8.69 -12.81
CA CYS A 230 -5.71 -8.18 -12.02
C CYS A 230 -5.31 -6.81 -12.59
N GLN A 231 -5.21 -5.81 -11.74
CA GLN A 231 -4.75 -4.47 -12.11
C GLN A 231 -3.64 -4.02 -11.17
N ALA A 232 -2.76 -3.14 -11.65
CA ALA A 232 -1.71 -2.55 -10.86
C ALA A 232 -2.09 -1.10 -10.48
N ILE A 233 -1.99 -0.77 -9.19
CA ILE A 233 -2.15 0.60 -8.70
C ILE A 233 -0.81 1.09 -8.21
N HIS A 234 -0.44 2.26 -8.71
CA HIS A 234 0.76 2.96 -8.33
C HIS A 234 0.39 4.18 -7.49
N LEU A 235 0.86 4.19 -6.25
CA LEU A 235 0.72 5.29 -5.30
C LEU A 235 2.06 6.00 -5.12
N LYS A 236 2.07 7.30 -5.40
CA LYS A 236 3.20 8.19 -5.13
C LYS A 236 2.77 9.28 -4.18
N ILE A 237 3.19 9.15 -2.93
CA ILE A 237 3.02 10.16 -1.89
C ILE A 237 4.28 11.04 -1.76
N ASN A 238 4.13 12.20 -1.11
CA ASN A 238 5.24 13.04 -0.70
C ASN A 238 6.34 12.21 -0.01
N SER A 239 7.59 12.36 -0.46
CA SER A 239 8.73 11.59 0.05
C SER A 239 8.97 11.78 1.56
N SER A 240 8.51 12.87 2.13
CA SER A 240 8.61 13.14 3.56
C SER A 240 7.63 12.33 4.42
N LEU A 241 6.56 11.80 3.82
CA LEU A 241 5.51 11.02 4.46
C LEU A 241 5.68 9.50 4.27
N THR A 242 6.76 9.07 3.62
CA THR A 242 7.08 7.66 3.51
C THR A 242 7.65 7.13 4.82
N THR A 243 7.36 5.87 5.13
CA THR A 243 7.74 5.24 6.40
C THR A 243 8.53 3.96 6.16
N PRO A 244 9.72 4.02 5.53
CA PRO A 244 10.58 2.85 5.39
C PRO A 244 11.13 2.36 6.75
N LEU A 245 11.16 3.26 7.75
CA LEU A 245 11.57 3.01 9.12
C LEU A 245 10.48 3.44 10.10
N ARG A 246 10.59 3.00 11.35
CA ARG A 246 9.66 3.29 12.43
C ARG A 246 9.58 4.78 12.72
N VAL A 247 8.35 5.28 12.75
CA VAL A 247 8.02 6.67 13.08
C VAL A 247 6.99 6.67 14.19
N SER A 248 7.13 7.56 15.17
CA SER A 248 6.11 7.70 16.21
C SER A 248 4.82 8.29 15.62
N LYS A 249 3.67 7.78 16.07
CA LYS A 249 2.34 8.19 15.58
C LYS A 249 2.16 9.70 15.61
N TRP A 250 2.50 10.32 16.74
CA TRP A 250 2.39 11.77 16.92
C TRP A 250 3.24 12.56 15.94
N ARG A 251 4.52 12.18 15.78
CA ARG A 251 5.41 12.85 14.81
C ARG A 251 4.92 12.70 13.39
N PHE A 252 4.37 11.53 13.04
CA PHE A 252 3.79 11.31 11.74
C PHE A 252 2.57 12.23 11.51
N LEU A 253 1.65 12.31 12.47
CA LEU A 253 0.45 13.16 12.36
C LEU A 253 0.78 14.65 12.22
N VAL A 254 1.68 15.17 13.06
CA VAL A 254 2.12 16.57 12.98
C VAL A 254 2.70 16.85 11.60
N ARG A 255 3.53 15.95 11.06
CA ARG A 255 4.11 16.09 9.73
C ARG A 255 3.08 16.08 8.61
N VAL A 256 2.12 15.16 8.68
CA VAL A 256 1.02 15.07 7.71
C VAL A 256 0.23 16.38 7.65
N SER A 257 -0.02 17.00 8.81
CA SER A 257 -0.72 18.29 8.91
C SER A 257 0.10 19.48 8.38
N THR A 258 1.41 19.51 8.67
CA THR A 258 2.25 20.67 8.37
C THR A 258 2.71 20.70 6.92
N GLN A 259 3.15 19.55 6.39
CA GLN A 259 3.65 19.44 5.02
C GLN A 259 2.54 19.22 4.00
N GLY A 260 1.37 18.80 4.46
CA GLY A 260 0.26 18.43 3.63
C GLY A 260 0.46 17.10 2.90
N VAL A 261 -0.63 16.51 2.44
CA VAL A 261 -0.63 15.25 1.71
C VAL A 261 -0.86 15.52 0.23
N ASN A 262 0.15 15.28 -0.59
CA ASN A 262 -0.02 15.18 -2.04
C ASN A 262 0.21 13.73 -2.46
N CYS A 263 -0.84 13.12 -3.02
CA CYS A 263 -0.81 11.74 -3.48
C CYS A 263 -1.20 11.69 -4.96
N LYS A 264 -0.35 11.05 -5.77
CA LYS A 264 -0.64 10.72 -7.16
C LYS A 264 -0.92 9.22 -7.25
N CYS A 265 -2.14 8.88 -7.64
CA CYS A 265 -2.57 7.52 -7.88
C CYS A 265 -2.66 7.26 -9.38
N LYS A 266 -1.94 6.27 -9.90
CA LYS A 266 -2.05 5.80 -11.29
C LYS A 266 -2.58 4.37 -11.30
N ILE A 267 -3.70 4.14 -11.98
CA ILE A 267 -4.29 2.81 -12.16
C ILE A 267 -3.94 2.33 -13.58
N SER A 268 -3.37 1.13 -13.70
CA SER A 268 -3.04 0.51 -14.99
C SER A 268 -4.27 -0.08 -15.67
N GLU A 269 -4.13 -0.40 -16.95
CA GLU A 269 -5.07 -1.30 -17.62
C GLU A 269 -5.01 -2.71 -17.00
N PRO A 270 -6.03 -3.56 -17.19
CA PRO A 270 -6.02 -4.94 -16.74
C PRO A 270 -4.83 -5.71 -17.33
N ILE A 271 -4.11 -6.43 -16.47
CA ILE A 271 -2.93 -7.22 -16.81
C ILE A 271 -3.25 -8.68 -16.56
N ASP A 272 -2.60 -9.58 -17.30
CA ASP A 272 -2.57 -11.00 -16.96
C ASP A 272 -1.99 -11.25 -15.56
N SER A 273 -2.30 -12.41 -15.00
CA SER A 273 -1.90 -12.86 -13.65
C SER A 273 -0.39 -13.08 -13.46
N ASP A 274 0.46 -12.71 -14.42
CA ASP A 274 1.91 -12.84 -14.33
C ASP A 274 2.49 -11.74 -13.40
N LEU A 275 3.03 -12.16 -12.26
CA LEU A 275 3.62 -11.26 -11.26
C LEU A 275 4.78 -10.43 -11.81
N ILE A 276 5.55 -10.96 -12.76
CA ILE A 276 6.70 -10.25 -13.34
C ILE A 276 6.21 -9.09 -14.19
N LYS A 277 5.19 -9.32 -15.03
CA LYS A 277 4.52 -8.25 -15.79
C LYS A 277 3.88 -7.22 -14.87
N ILE A 278 3.15 -7.66 -13.83
CA ILE A 278 2.54 -6.76 -12.84
C ILE A 278 3.61 -5.85 -12.20
N ARG A 279 4.72 -6.43 -11.76
CA ARG A 279 5.83 -5.68 -11.15
C ARG A 279 6.43 -4.66 -12.12
N LYS A 280 6.65 -5.05 -13.38
CA LYS A 280 7.16 -4.15 -14.44
C LYS A 280 6.18 -3.00 -14.70
N THR A 281 4.87 -3.27 -14.74
CA THR A 281 3.86 -2.22 -14.95
C THR A 281 3.78 -1.25 -13.77
N MET A 282 3.98 -1.71 -12.54
CA MET A 282 4.03 -0.82 -11.36
C MET A 282 5.18 0.19 -11.44
N CYS A 283 6.29 -0.15 -12.11
CA CYS A 283 7.41 0.77 -12.36
C CYS A 283 6.93 2.08 -13.00
N GLY A 284 5.87 1.99 -13.84
CA GLY A 284 5.21 3.14 -14.43
C GLY A 284 6.13 4.00 -15.30
N GLY A 285 7.15 3.35 -15.92
CA GLY A 285 8.26 4.00 -16.60
C GLY A 285 9.40 4.35 -15.64
N ASP A 286 9.94 5.57 -15.75
CA ASP A 286 11.08 6.05 -14.95
C ASP A 286 10.75 6.57 -13.55
N LYS A 287 9.47 6.50 -13.14
CA LYS A 287 9.02 7.13 -11.89
C LYS A 287 9.47 6.38 -10.64
N PHE A 288 9.48 5.06 -10.74
CA PHE A 288 10.03 4.15 -9.75
C PHE A 288 11.12 3.34 -10.43
N LYS A 289 12.08 2.84 -9.65
CA LYS A 289 13.06 1.89 -10.15
C LYS A 289 12.79 0.52 -9.55
N LEU A 290 12.95 -0.51 -10.37
CA LEU A 290 12.86 -1.89 -9.93
C LEU A 290 14.15 -2.25 -9.20
N VAL A 291 14.00 -2.68 -7.95
CA VAL A 291 15.11 -3.08 -7.11
C VAL A 291 15.47 -4.55 -7.38
N GLY A 292 16.74 -4.90 -7.25
CA GLY A 292 17.23 -6.27 -7.29
C GLY A 292 16.54 -7.19 -6.27
N LYS A 293 16.60 -8.49 -6.54
CA LYS A 293 15.99 -9.54 -5.70
C LYS A 293 16.65 -9.67 -4.32
N GLU A 294 17.83 -9.11 -4.12
CA GLU A 294 18.57 -9.14 -2.85
C GLU A 294 17.89 -8.31 -1.75
N LEU A 295 17.09 -7.29 -2.11
CA LEU A 295 16.48 -6.36 -1.16
C LEU A 295 15.08 -6.84 -0.71
N THR A 296 15.06 -7.99 -0.02
CA THR A 296 13.86 -8.66 0.52
C THR A 296 13.41 -8.11 1.89
N ILE A 297 12.32 -8.63 2.45
CA ILE A 297 11.90 -8.34 3.84
C ILE A 297 13.02 -8.61 4.85
N ASP A 298 13.77 -9.71 4.69
CA ASP A 298 14.83 -10.06 5.64
C ASP A 298 16.01 -9.07 5.56
N SER A 299 16.33 -8.60 4.35
CA SER A 299 17.32 -7.53 4.17
C SER A 299 16.89 -6.25 4.92
N LYS A 300 15.59 -5.94 4.93
CA LYS A 300 15.03 -4.81 5.67
C LYS A 300 15.11 -5.01 7.19
N ARG A 301 14.81 -6.21 7.69
CA ARG A 301 14.94 -6.53 9.12
C ARG A 301 16.38 -6.33 9.59
N SER A 302 17.35 -6.83 8.83
CA SER A 302 18.77 -6.62 9.10
C SER A 302 19.14 -5.13 9.07
N PHE A 303 18.65 -4.39 8.06
CA PHE A 303 18.84 -2.94 7.99
C PHE A 303 18.29 -2.21 9.21
N VAL A 304 17.07 -2.54 9.66
CA VAL A 304 16.43 -1.90 10.82
C VAL A 304 17.25 -2.15 12.09
N LYS A 305 17.76 -3.37 12.30
CA LYS A 305 18.62 -3.70 13.43
C LYS A 305 19.90 -2.86 13.42
N GLU A 306 20.58 -2.78 12.27
CA GLU A 306 21.82 -2.04 12.13
C GLU A 306 21.64 -0.51 12.23
N PHE A 307 20.57 0.00 11.62
CA PHE A 307 20.22 1.42 11.70
C PHE A 307 19.81 1.82 13.13
N GLY A 308 19.12 0.94 13.85
CA GLY A 308 18.68 1.13 15.23
C GLY A 308 19.83 1.22 16.23
N HIS A 309 20.85 0.36 16.10
CA HIS A 309 22.04 0.37 16.97
C HIS A 309 22.80 1.69 16.96
N ARG A 310 22.64 2.52 15.93
CA ARG A 310 23.38 3.79 15.79
C ARG A 310 22.66 5.01 16.39
N ARG A 311 21.35 4.92 16.64
CA ARG A 311 20.55 6.05 17.16
C ARG A 311 20.37 6.03 18.68
N ARG A 312 20.77 4.94 19.33
CA ARG A 312 21.03 4.90 20.77
C ARG A 312 22.46 5.37 20.99
#